data_AF-A0A6G0X426-F1
#
_entry.id   AF-A0A6G0X426-F1
#
_cell.length_a   1.000
_cell.length_b   1.000
_cell.length_c   1.000
_cell.angle_alpha   90.00
_cell.angle_beta   90.00
_cell.angle_gamma   90.00
#
_symmetry.space_group_name_H-M   'P 1'
#
loop_
_entity.id
_entity.type
_entity.pdbx_description
1 polymer ?
#
loop_
_entity_poly.entity_id
_entity_poly.type
_entity_poly.pdbx_seq_one_letter_code
_entity_poly.pdbx_strand_id
1 'polypeptide(L)'
;MSLKEESKSPSYLSIAVPEEPATQKPKEDEEESLQDICGQILGIPMQILKGFWGTMLALIVLAVALVIMIVNTLFWLIVIAIATPLQLREWLGWKHELISFWYLFDTDFHAAEFYRATAKRFDALLTAESSRLDKIVNALVKAQFEAVAQLIDGGKAFIDQKDTMALSSVAVSAMFYVAFIVYIWQQSFDIASVNSKVFDALAIILPLLLQEELTVALSQVFLWGKWFTANLDIGAILTSWIPNDLAEEEEKQLNEDGTPKLSDEEIERAKEVLRKYKLKFDNRVNKMCYSIGVGAVDMFGPATFISSLWTLFFLIQGYIVESYEKADNSNHVFKSIDDEKRAMNFVYWFLVYYSGALVLFCFLPFFSRSSEEQKEDFESVASSCETYLFIQHMTNLQDRTMAVMTTDGTTDTARAYPIIRRLRQQAIHQLSTDDVIAYAFYVLALSTYDYFTGEVDGTALDDLKDVSDDDTKTYTKLTPIVPEESYFWNAALGDVVEGGKVDDALPTFLLQVPSDNEEKKQSQPKEMTLFSIPMMGVHMFENVLTERKVTDMSSIYENQLIQDKKVYLCQDEAHADLVCIGLEVKIMEAYNVSIYIVAEEGGQIWSGFGVRVGDVTAV
;
A
#
# COMPACT_ATOMS: atom_id res chain seq x y z
N MET A 1 -32.78 -13.07 56.57
CA MET A 1 -34.10 -13.47 56.04
C MET A 1 -34.55 -12.35 55.11
N SER A 2 -34.05 -12.26 53.87
CA SER A 2 -34.37 -13.05 52.67
C SER A 2 -35.87 -13.23 52.45
N LEU A 3 -36.39 -12.55 51.42
CA LEU A 3 -37.10 -13.17 50.30
C LEU A 3 -37.00 -12.23 49.07
N LYS A 4 -36.26 -12.69 48.06
CA LYS A 4 -36.26 -12.20 46.67
C LYS A 4 -37.50 -12.76 45.98
N GLU A 5 -38.21 -11.93 45.23
CA GLU A 5 -39.13 -12.38 44.18
C GLU A 5 -38.38 -12.43 42.84
N GLU A 6 -38.27 -13.64 42.29
CA GLU A 6 -37.79 -13.90 40.93
C GLU A 6 -38.96 -13.76 39.95
N SER A 7 -38.83 -12.83 39.01
CA SER A 7 -39.69 -12.71 37.83
C SER A 7 -39.24 -13.70 36.76
N LYS A 8 -40.18 -14.55 36.32
CA LYS A 8 -40.00 -15.61 35.33
C LYS A 8 -39.88 -15.04 33.91
N SER A 9 -38.83 -15.43 33.19
CA SER A 9 -38.78 -15.36 31.73
C SER A 9 -39.59 -16.52 31.10
N PRO A 10 -40.21 -16.34 29.92
CA PRO A 10 -40.93 -17.41 29.24
C PRO A 10 -39.96 -18.37 28.55
N SER A 11 -40.18 -19.66 28.79
CA SER A 11 -39.52 -20.78 28.12
C SER A 11 -40.08 -20.98 26.70
N TYR A 12 -39.21 -21.08 25.70
CA TYR A 12 -39.56 -21.63 24.39
C TYR A 12 -39.07 -23.09 24.29
N LEU A 13 -40.00 -23.99 23.99
CA LEU A 13 -39.76 -25.40 23.72
C LEU A 13 -39.26 -25.55 22.27
N SER A 14 -38.05 -26.05 22.06
CA SER A 14 -37.63 -26.62 20.77
C SER A 14 -37.95 -28.11 20.76
N ILE A 15 -38.62 -28.56 19.71
CA ILE A 15 -38.98 -29.96 19.47
C ILE A 15 -37.77 -30.63 18.82
N ALA A 16 -37.15 -31.58 19.51
CA ALA A 16 -36.06 -32.39 18.97
C ALA A 16 -36.58 -33.34 17.87
N VAL A 17 -35.93 -33.32 16.72
CA VAL A 17 -36.11 -34.30 15.64
C VAL A 17 -35.34 -35.58 16.03
N PRO A 18 -35.95 -36.78 15.96
CA PRO A 18 -35.29 -38.02 16.37
C PRO A 18 -34.19 -38.43 15.37
N GLU A 19 -33.00 -38.71 15.90
CA GLU A 19 -31.86 -39.27 15.16
C GLU A 19 -32.19 -40.67 14.60
N GLU A 20 -31.85 -40.89 13.34
CA GLU A 20 -31.90 -42.20 12.69
C GLU A 20 -30.80 -43.14 13.24
N PRO A 21 -31.08 -44.45 13.38
CA PRO A 21 -30.14 -45.41 13.94
C PRO A 21 -28.97 -45.69 12.99
N ALA A 22 -27.76 -45.69 13.56
CA ALA A 22 -26.50 -45.96 12.90
C ALA A 22 -26.47 -47.32 12.16
N THR A 23 -26.27 -47.26 10.85
CA THR A 23 -25.96 -48.42 10.00
C THR A 23 -24.50 -48.83 10.17
N GLN A 24 -24.25 -50.02 10.72
CA GLN A 24 -22.91 -50.60 10.82
C GLN A 24 -22.35 -50.93 9.42
N LYS A 25 -21.24 -50.30 9.04
CA LYS A 25 -20.42 -50.70 7.88
C LYS A 25 -19.58 -51.95 8.21
N PRO A 26 -19.42 -52.90 7.27
CA PRO A 26 -18.59 -54.08 7.45
C PRO A 26 -17.09 -53.73 7.37
N LYS A 27 -16.27 -54.53 8.06
CA LYS A 27 -14.81 -54.40 8.16
C LYS A 27 -14.12 -54.47 6.79
N GLU A 28 -13.44 -53.40 6.41
CA GLU A 28 -12.43 -53.31 5.34
C GLU A 28 -11.05 -53.32 6.00
N ASP A 29 -10.51 -54.50 6.34
CA ASP A 29 -9.19 -54.62 7.00
C ASP A 29 -8.13 -55.31 6.10
N GLU A 30 -8.36 -55.49 4.79
CA GLU A 30 -7.36 -56.15 3.89
C GLU A 30 -7.00 -55.40 2.60
N GLU A 31 -7.68 -54.30 2.22
CA GLU A 31 -7.36 -53.54 0.99
C GLU A 31 -6.38 -52.36 1.19
N GLU A 32 -6.16 -51.87 2.41
CA GLU A 32 -5.28 -50.70 2.66
C GLU A 32 -3.79 -50.98 2.39
N SER A 33 -3.32 -52.23 2.49
CA SER A 33 -1.88 -52.52 2.37
C SER A 33 -1.31 -52.45 0.94
N LEU A 34 -2.16 -52.58 -0.09
CA LEU A 34 -1.74 -52.55 -1.49
C LEU A 34 -1.83 -51.14 -2.10
N GLN A 35 -2.75 -50.31 -1.60
CA GLN A 35 -2.94 -48.94 -2.06
C GLN A 35 -1.83 -48.01 -1.54
N ASP A 36 -1.31 -48.28 -0.34
CA ASP A 36 -0.26 -47.49 0.29
C ASP A 36 1.12 -47.68 -0.38
N ILE A 37 1.39 -48.90 -0.88
CA ILE A 37 2.64 -49.20 -1.60
C ILE A 37 2.64 -48.61 -3.02
N CYS A 38 1.50 -48.61 -3.73
CA CYS A 38 1.39 -47.94 -5.03
C CYS A 38 1.41 -46.40 -4.93
N GLY A 39 0.85 -45.83 -3.85
CA GLY A 39 0.92 -44.40 -3.57
C GLY A 39 2.35 -43.89 -3.32
N GLN A 40 3.17 -44.68 -2.61
CA GLN A 40 4.57 -44.30 -2.34
C GLN A 40 5.49 -44.40 -3.58
N ILE A 41 5.23 -45.34 -4.49
CA ILE A 41 6.07 -45.52 -5.70
C ILE A 41 5.74 -44.48 -6.80
N LEU A 42 4.48 -44.04 -6.91
CA LEU A 42 4.06 -42.97 -7.84
C LEU A 42 4.19 -41.55 -7.28
N GLY A 43 4.24 -41.37 -5.95
CA GLY A 43 4.35 -40.06 -5.31
C GLY A 43 5.71 -39.38 -5.53
N ILE A 44 6.80 -40.14 -5.53
CA ILE A 44 8.17 -39.64 -5.69
C ILE A 44 8.40 -38.97 -7.06
N PRO A 45 8.07 -39.59 -8.22
CA PRO A 45 8.23 -38.92 -9.51
C PRO A 45 7.31 -37.70 -9.68
N MET A 46 6.12 -37.70 -9.07
CA MET A 46 5.21 -36.55 -9.12
C MET A 46 5.69 -35.37 -8.28
N GLN A 47 6.35 -35.62 -7.14
CA GLN A 47 7.02 -34.59 -6.34
C GLN A 47 8.27 -34.04 -7.04
N ILE A 48 9.06 -34.89 -7.70
CA ILE A 48 10.20 -34.45 -8.52
C ILE A 48 9.71 -33.60 -9.71
N LEU A 49 8.60 -33.99 -10.36
CA LEU A 49 8.00 -33.23 -11.46
C LEU A 49 7.45 -31.88 -10.98
N LYS A 50 6.77 -31.82 -9.82
CA LYS A 50 6.33 -30.57 -9.20
C LYS A 50 7.52 -29.68 -8.79
N GLY A 51 8.58 -30.27 -8.25
CA GLY A 51 9.83 -29.56 -7.92
C GLY A 51 10.53 -29.01 -9.16
N PHE A 52 10.55 -29.77 -10.26
CA PHE A 52 11.12 -29.34 -11.54
C PHE A 52 10.31 -28.21 -12.20
N TRP A 53 8.98 -28.29 -12.18
CA TRP A 53 8.13 -27.19 -12.65
C TRP A 53 8.24 -25.96 -11.75
N GLY A 54 8.32 -26.15 -10.43
CA GLY A 54 8.54 -25.07 -9.47
C GLY A 54 9.89 -24.36 -9.68
N THR A 55 10.97 -25.11 -9.91
CA THR A 55 12.29 -24.53 -10.19
C THR A 55 12.36 -23.87 -11.57
N MET A 56 11.70 -24.43 -12.59
CA MET A 56 11.58 -23.80 -13.91
C MET A 56 10.76 -22.51 -13.84
N LEU A 57 9.64 -22.50 -13.14
CA LEU A 57 8.84 -21.29 -12.92
C LEU A 57 9.65 -20.25 -12.15
N ALA A 58 10.36 -20.65 -11.09
CA ALA A 58 11.22 -19.77 -10.32
C ALA A 58 12.37 -19.20 -11.16
N LEU A 59 12.98 -19.99 -12.06
CA LEU A 59 14.00 -19.52 -12.99
C LEU A 59 13.44 -18.56 -14.04
N ILE A 60 12.23 -18.79 -14.54
CA ILE A 60 11.54 -17.89 -15.46
C ILE A 60 11.21 -16.57 -14.74
N VAL A 61 10.67 -16.64 -13.53
CA VAL A 61 10.38 -15.46 -12.71
C VAL A 61 11.67 -14.70 -12.39
N LEU A 62 12.75 -15.39 -12.02
CA LEU A 62 14.06 -14.79 -11.78
C LEU A 62 14.63 -14.14 -13.06
N ALA A 63 14.52 -14.80 -14.20
CA ALA A 63 14.98 -14.27 -15.48
C ALA A 63 14.16 -13.04 -15.89
N VAL A 64 12.84 -13.08 -15.73
CA VAL A 64 11.95 -11.93 -15.96
C VAL A 64 12.26 -10.79 -15.00
N ALA A 65 12.46 -11.07 -13.71
CA ALA A 65 12.85 -10.07 -12.72
C ALA A 65 14.21 -9.44 -13.04
N LEU A 66 15.18 -10.24 -13.47
CA LEU A 66 16.52 -9.76 -13.86
C LEU A 66 16.45 -8.92 -15.14
N VAL A 67 15.64 -9.32 -16.12
CA VAL A 67 15.37 -8.51 -17.32
C VAL A 67 14.67 -7.20 -16.94
N ILE A 68 13.66 -7.24 -16.07
CA ILE A 68 12.97 -6.04 -15.57
C ILE A 68 13.98 -5.13 -14.85
N MET A 69 14.85 -5.67 -13.99
CA MET A 69 15.89 -4.89 -13.31
C MET A 69 16.88 -4.26 -14.29
N ILE A 70 17.36 -5.01 -15.30
CA ILE A 70 18.26 -4.48 -16.32
C ILE A 70 17.57 -3.38 -17.13
N VAL A 71 16.34 -3.63 -17.59
CA VAL A 71 15.56 -2.66 -18.38
C VAL A 71 15.27 -1.41 -17.55
N ASN A 72 14.88 -1.57 -16.28
CA ASN A 72 14.64 -0.47 -15.36
C ASN A 72 15.93 0.33 -15.09
N THR A 73 17.05 -0.36 -14.85
CA THR A 73 18.36 0.29 -14.65
C THR A 73 18.79 1.06 -15.89
N LEU A 74 18.64 0.48 -17.08
CA LEU A 74 18.95 1.13 -18.35
C LEU A 74 18.01 2.31 -18.61
N PHE A 75 16.71 2.15 -18.35
CA PHE A 75 15.72 3.22 -18.46
C PHE A 75 16.09 4.39 -17.55
N TRP A 76 16.39 4.16 -16.27
CA TRP A 76 16.77 5.22 -15.35
C TRP A 76 18.13 5.84 -15.66
N LEU A 77 19.11 5.06 -16.14
CA LEU A 77 20.38 5.60 -16.65
C LEU A 77 20.13 6.52 -17.85
N ILE A 78 19.25 6.11 -18.77
CA ILE A 78 18.85 6.91 -19.93
C ILE A 78 18.09 8.17 -19.46
N VAL A 79 17.14 8.05 -18.54
CA VAL A 79 16.41 9.20 -17.98
C VAL A 79 17.39 10.15 -17.28
N ILE A 80 18.32 9.67 -16.46
CA ILE A 80 19.31 10.54 -15.80
C ILE A 80 20.25 11.18 -16.84
N ALA A 81 20.73 10.43 -17.82
CA ALA A 81 21.67 10.92 -18.83
C ALA A 81 21.03 11.86 -19.86
N ILE A 82 19.75 11.66 -20.21
CA ILE A 82 19.02 12.38 -21.26
C ILE A 82 18.06 13.43 -20.68
N ALA A 83 17.30 13.11 -19.63
CA ALA A 83 16.34 14.06 -19.05
C ALA A 83 17.04 15.23 -18.33
N THR A 84 18.23 15.00 -17.78
CA THR A 84 19.06 16.06 -17.17
C THR A 84 19.47 17.15 -18.16
N PRO A 85 20.13 16.85 -19.29
CA PRO A 85 20.51 17.87 -20.27
C PRO A 85 19.31 18.49 -21.00
N LEU A 86 18.19 17.77 -21.11
CA LEU A 86 16.96 18.29 -21.73
C LEU A 86 16.08 19.13 -20.79
N GLN A 87 16.51 19.35 -19.52
CA GLN A 87 15.72 20.05 -18.50
C GLN A 87 14.32 19.46 -18.25
N LEU A 88 14.10 18.20 -18.64
CA LEU A 88 12.84 17.49 -18.37
C LEU A 88 12.67 17.21 -16.87
N ARG A 89 13.71 17.42 -16.06
CA ARG A 89 13.74 17.18 -14.62
C ARG A 89 14.60 18.24 -13.93
N GLU A 90 14.17 18.74 -12.77
CA GLU A 90 14.97 19.69 -11.99
C GLU A 90 16.27 19.03 -11.51
N TRP A 91 17.43 19.53 -11.94
CA TRP A 91 18.73 19.00 -11.53
C TRP A 91 19.03 19.32 -10.06
N LEU A 92 19.26 18.30 -9.23
CA LEU A 92 19.59 18.50 -7.81
C LEU A 92 21.10 18.59 -7.52
N GLY A 93 21.93 18.32 -8.51
CA GLY A 93 23.39 18.22 -8.34
C GLY A 93 23.84 16.78 -8.15
N TRP A 94 25.07 16.48 -8.57
CA TRP A 94 25.60 15.12 -8.68
C TRP A 94 25.49 14.28 -7.42
N LYS A 95 25.68 14.87 -6.23
CA LYS A 95 25.60 14.13 -4.96
C LYS A 95 24.18 13.62 -4.68
N HIS A 96 23.18 14.48 -4.82
CA HIS A 96 21.78 14.11 -4.59
C HIS A 96 21.23 13.18 -5.68
N GLU A 97 21.66 13.37 -6.92
CA GLU A 97 21.29 12.48 -8.03
C GLU A 97 21.87 11.07 -7.84
N LEU A 98 23.11 10.95 -7.35
CA LEU A 98 23.71 9.66 -7.04
C LEU A 98 22.97 8.96 -5.89
N ILE A 99 22.61 9.70 -4.82
CA ILE A 99 21.84 9.14 -3.70
C ILE A 99 20.44 8.70 -4.17
N SER A 100 19.75 9.53 -4.96
CA SER A 100 18.46 9.15 -5.56
C SER A 100 18.58 7.93 -6.48
N PHE A 101 19.69 7.80 -7.22
CA PHE A 101 19.95 6.64 -8.06
C PHE A 101 20.16 5.38 -7.22
N TRP A 102 20.89 5.45 -6.11
CA TRP A 102 21.04 4.31 -5.21
C TRP A 102 19.71 3.83 -4.63
N TYR A 103 18.83 4.75 -4.20
CA TYR A 103 17.47 4.37 -3.78
C TYR A 103 16.68 3.68 -4.91
N LEU A 104 16.78 4.17 -6.16
CA LEU A 104 16.14 3.53 -7.31
C LEU A 104 16.75 2.17 -7.66
N PHE A 105 18.07 2.01 -7.48
CA PHE A 105 18.79 0.76 -7.70
C PHE A 105 18.42 -0.29 -6.66
N ASP A 106 18.29 0.13 -5.40
CA ASP A 106 17.77 -0.69 -4.30
C ASP A 106 16.26 -0.92 -4.39
N THR A 107 15.63 -0.44 -5.48
CA THR A 107 14.19 -0.56 -5.76
C THR A 107 13.26 0.12 -4.75
N ASP A 108 13.81 0.98 -3.91
CA ASP A 108 13.07 1.84 -2.98
C ASP A 108 12.64 3.13 -3.67
N PHE A 109 11.65 2.98 -4.56
CA PHE A 109 11.09 4.07 -5.34
C PHE A 109 10.49 5.18 -4.46
N HIS A 110 9.88 4.80 -3.33
CA HIS A 110 9.29 5.75 -2.38
C HIS A 110 10.36 6.63 -1.72
N ALA A 111 11.44 6.04 -1.22
CA ALA A 111 12.52 6.82 -0.62
C ALA A 111 13.24 7.71 -1.66
N ALA A 112 13.39 7.24 -2.90
CA ALA A 112 13.98 8.00 -3.98
C ALA A 112 13.15 9.25 -4.32
N GLU A 113 11.84 9.08 -4.50
CA GLU A 113 10.89 10.15 -4.82
C GLU A 113 10.83 11.18 -3.69
N PHE A 114 10.69 10.71 -2.45
CA PHE A 114 10.68 11.56 -1.26
C PHE A 114 12.00 12.34 -1.12
N TYR A 115 13.15 11.67 -1.25
CA TYR A 115 14.47 12.30 -1.12
C TYR A 115 14.62 13.40 -2.17
N ARG A 116 14.23 13.12 -3.42
CA ARG A 116 14.32 14.11 -4.49
C ARG A 116 13.47 15.34 -4.23
N ALA A 117 12.24 15.16 -3.76
CA ALA A 117 11.32 16.26 -3.47
C ALA A 117 11.80 17.17 -2.31
N THR A 118 12.59 16.61 -1.37
CA THR A 118 12.89 17.27 -0.10
C THR A 118 14.36 17.65 0.11
N ALA A 119 15.31 17.03 -0.60
CA ALA A 119 16.76 17.17 -0.34
C ALA A 119 17.24 18.63 -0.29
N LYS A 120 17.00 19.41 -1.36
CA LYS A 120 17.37 20.85 -1.39
C LYS A 120 16.74 21.67 -0.28
N ARG A 121 15.55 21.29 0.17
CA ARG A 121 14.80 22.00 1.21
C ARG A 121 15.34 21.65 2.59
N PHE A 122 15.81 20.42 2.80
CA PHE A 122 16.55 20.03 4.00
C PHE A 122 17.90 20.75 4.10
N ASP A 123 18.64 20.87 3.00
CA ASP A 123 19.89 21.66 2.98
C ASP A 123 19.63 23.14 3.33
N ALA A 124 18.52 23.69 2.83
CA ALA A 124 18.07 25.03 3.18
C ALA A 124 17.63 25.13 4.66
N LEU A 125 17.02 24.08 5.21
CA LEU A 125 16.57 24.03 6.60
C LEU A 125 17.74 24.06 7.59
N LEU A 126 18.82 23.35 7.28
CA LEU A 126 20.07 23.34 8.07
C LEU A 126 20.77 24.70 8.13
N THR A 127 20.59 25.52 7.09
CA THR A 127 21.29 26.81 6.92
C THR A 127 20.40 28.02 7.22
N ALA A 128 19.11 27.82 7.52
CA ALA A 128 18.14 28.89 7.67
C ALA A 128 18.20 29.59 9.03
N GLU A 129 18.12 30.92 9.00
CA GLU A 129 17.77 31.74 10.17
C GLU A 129 16.28 31.61 10.53
N SER A 130 15.94 31.90 11.79
CA SER A 130 14.58 31.72 12.35
C SER A 130 13.46 32.44 11.58
N SER A 131 13.77 33.51 10.85
CA SER A 131 12.83 34.28 10.03
C SER A 131 12.44 33.60 8.71
N ARG A 132 13.29 32.70 8.19
CA ARG A 132 13.02 31.93 6.95
C ARG A 132 12.54 30.51 7.20
N LEU A 133 12.62 30.06 8.45
CA LEU A 133 12.26 28.71 8.88
C LEU A 133 10.81 28.36 8.51
N ASP A 134 9.86 29.23 8.84
CA ASP A 134 8.44 28.97 8.59
C ASP A 134 8.12 28.84 7.10
N LYS A 135 8.80 29.61 6.25
CA LYS A 135 8.65 29.52 4.80
C LYS A 135 9.17 28.18 4.25
N ILE A 136 10.29 27.69 4.78
CA ILE A 136 10.90 26.42 4.36
C ILE A 136 10.06 25.23 4.86
N VAL A 137 9.63 25.27 6.12
CA VAL A 137 8.76 24.25 6.71
C VAL A 137 7.43 24.18 5.96
N ASN A 138 6.81 25.33 5.68
CA ASN A 138 5.59 25.39 4.87
C ASN A 138 5.81 24.77 3.48
N ALA A 139 6.93 25.09 2.81
CA ALA A 139 7.24 24.47 1.53
C ALA A 139 7.44 22.94 1.62
N LEU A 140 8.10 22.45 2.68
CA LEU A 140 8.27 21.01 2.92
C LEU A 140 6.93 20.30 3.08
N VAL A 141 6.06 20.85 3.94
CA VAL A 141 4.71 20.35 4.17
C VAL A 141 3.90 20.36 2.87
N LYS A 142 3.89 21.48 2.15
CA LYS A 142 3.17 21.60 0.87
C LYS A 142 3.61 20.57 -0.17
N ALA A 143 4.89 20.24 -0.24
CA ALA A 143 5.34 19.16 -1.14
C ALA A 143 4.79 17.79 -0.75
N GLN A 144 4.63 17.50 0.55
CA GLN A 144 4.03 16.23 0.95
C GLN A 144 2.55 16.18 0.60
N PHE A 145 1.82 17.28 0.77
CA PHE A 145 0.44 17.40 0.29
C PHE A 145 0.33 17.20 -1.23
N GLU A 146 1.16 17.90 -2.00
CA GLU A 146 1.20 17.76 -3.46
C GLU A 146 1.56 16.34 -3.89
N ALA A 147 2.48 15.68 -3.16
CA ALA A 147 2.85 14.29 -3.44
C ALA A 147 1.67 13.33 -3.18
N VAL A 148 0.99 13.43 -2.03
CA VAL A 148 -0.17 12.59 -1.72
C VAL A 148 -1.30 12.82 -2.73
N ALA A 149 -1.63 14.08 -3.03
CA ALA A 149 -2.64 14.42 -4.04
C ALA A 149 -2.29 13.83 -5.42
N GLN A 150 -1.03 13.89 -5.84
CA GLN A 150 -0.57 13.27 -7.09
C GLN A 150 -0.72 11.74 -7.10
N LEU A 151 -0.56 11.06 -5.97
CA LEU A 151 -0.79 9.61 -5.88
C LEU A 151 -2.26 9.27 -6.06
N ILE A 152 -3.16 10.03 -5.44
CA ILE A 152 -4.61 9.84 -5.54
C ILE A 152 -5.10 10.18 -6.95
N ASP A 153 -4.69 11.35 -7.49
CA ASP A 153 -5.02 11.78 -8.85
C ASP A 153 -4.49 10.80 -9.90
N GLY A 154 -3.30 10.24 -9.67
CA GLY A 154 -2.71 9.20 -10.51
C GLY A 154 -3.55 7.92 -10.53
N GLY A 155 -4.08 7.50 -9.38
CA GLY A 155 -5.00 6.36 -9.29
C GLY A 155 -6.31 6.60 -10.01
N LYS A 156 -6.90 7.79 -9.86
CA LYS A 156 -8.11 8.19 -10.57
C LYS A 156 -7.89 8.21 -12.09
N ALA A 157 -6.81 8.83 -12.56
CA ALA A 157 -6.47 8.88 -13.98
C ALA A 157 -6.21 7.47 -14.54
N PHE A 158 -5.60 6.58 -13.76
CA PHE A 158 -5.40 5.18 -14.13
C PHE A 158 -6.71 4.42 -14.30
N ILE A 159 -7.67 4.58 -13.38
CA ILE A 159 -9.01 3.98 -13.50
C ILE A 159 -9.73 4.54 -14.73
N ASP A 160 -9.74 5.87 -14.90
CA ASP A 160 -10.37 6.53 -16.05
C ASP A 160 -9.75 6.03 -17.38
N GLN A 161 -8.44 5.84 -17.43
CA GLN A 161 -7.77 5.31 -18.62
C GLN A 161 -8.09 3.83 -18.84
N LYS A 162 -8.16 3.04 -17.77
CA LYS A 162 -8.55 1.63 -17.82
C LYS A 162 -9.99 1.44 -18.31
N ASP A 163 -10.89 2.36 -17.99
CA ASP A 163 -12.28 2.40 -18.49
C ASP A 163 -12.35 2.61 -20.01
N THR A 164 -11.38 3.32 -20.59
CA THR A 164 -11.35 3.60 -22.05
C THR A 164 -10.85 2.44 -22.89
N MET A 165 -10.22 1.42 -22.28
CA MET A 165 -9.55 0.35 -23.01
C MET A 165 -10.54 -0.66 -23.57
N ALA A 166 -10.20 -1.23 -24.73
CA ALA A 166 -11.04 -2.22 -25.37
C ALA A 166 -10.31 -3.55 -25.53
N LEU A 167 -10.81 -4.62 -24.90
CA LEU A 167 -10.26 -5.97 -25.13
C LEU A 167 -10.24 -6.34 -26.63
N SER A 168 -11.17 -5.77 -27.41
CA SER A 168 -11.24 -5.95 -28.86
C SER A 168 -10.00 -5.42 -29.60
N SER A 169 -9.38 -4.32 -29.16
CA SER A 169 -8.19 -3.77 -29.83
C SER A 169 -7.00 -4.74 -29.69
N VAL A 170 -6.82 -5.32 -28.50
CA VAL A 170 -5.78 -6.30 -28.21
C VAL A 170 -6.05 -7.61 -28.92
N ALA A 171 -7.29 -8.09 -28.90
CA ALA A 171 -7.67 -9.31 -29.61
C ALA A 171 -7.45 -9.19 -31.13
N VAL A 172 -7.81 -8.05 -31.72
CA VAL A 172 -7.59 -7.77 -33.15
C VAL A 172 -6.08 -7.71 -33.45
N SER A 173 -5.31 -7.01 -32.63
CA SER A 173 -3.85 -6.93 -32.78
C SER A 173 -3.18 -8.31 -32.65
N ALA A 174 -3.62 -9.13 -31.70
CA ALA A 174 -3.16 -10.51 -31.55
C ALA A 174 -3.51 -11.37 -32.77
N MET A 175 -4.71 -11.24 -33.33
CA MET A 175 -5.10 -11.95 -34.55
C MET A 175 -4.22 -11.55 -35.75
N PHE A 176 -3.94 -10.24 -35.94
CA PHE A 176 -3.02 -9.78 -36.97
C PHE A 176 -1.61 -10.34 -36.77
N TYR A 177 -1.14 -10.37 -35.52
CA TYR A 177 0.17 -10.90 -35.19
C TYR A 177 0.26 -12.41 -35.43
N VAL A 178 -0.74 -13.18 -35.03
CA VAL A 178 -0.82 -14.63 -35.28
C VAL A 178 -0.91 -14.90 -36.78
N ALA A 179 -1.68 -14.13 -37.54
CA ALA A 179 -1.74 -14.25 -39.00
C ALA A 179 -0.36 -14.01 -39.64
N PHE A 180 0.41 -13.04 -39.13
CA PHE A 180 1.78 -12.81 -39.54
C PHE A 180 2.71 -13.99 -39.24
N ILE A 181 2.61 -14.60 -38.05
CA ILE A 181 3.38 -15.80 -37.70
C ILE A 181 3.01 -16.99 -38.62
N VAL A 182 1.72 -17.20 -38.88
CA VAL A 182 1.24 -18.22 -39.82
C VAL A 182 1.77 -17.97 -41.24
N TYR A 183 1.80 -16.71 -41.68
CA TYR A 183 2.39 -16.33 -42.97
C TYR A 183 3.88 -16.67 -43.06
N ILE A 184 4.68 -16.34 -42.03
CA ILE A 184 6.11 -16.72 -42.00
C ILE A 184 6.26 -18.24 -41.98
N TRP A 185 5.40 -18.96 -41.27
CA TRP A 185 5.44 -20.42 -41.24
C TRP A 185 5.14 -21.02 -42.63
N GLN A 186 4.16 -20.49 -43.36
CA GLN A 186 3.89 -20.91 -44.75
C GLN A 186 5.11 -20.70 -45.67
N GLN A 187 5.94 -19.71 -45.36
CA GLN A 187 7.21 -19.44 -46.03
C GLN A 187 8.39 -20.28 -45.49
N SER A 188 8.13 -21.33 -44.71
CA SER A 188 9.15 -22.21 -44.11
C SER A 188 10.17 -21.46 -43.24
N PHE A 189 9.78 -20.32 -42.66
CA PHE A 189 10.65 -19.44 -41.88
C PHE A 189 11.83 -18.83 -42.68
N ASP A 190 11.73 -18.82 -44.01
CA ASP A 190 12.74 -18.19 -44.87
C ASP A 190 12.51 -16.67 -44.97
N ILE A 191 13.41 -15.91 -44.34
CA ILE A 191 13.36 -14.44 -44.26
C ILE A 191 13.34 -13.81 -45.66
N ALA A 192 14.03 -14.39 -46.65
CA ALA A 192 14.12 -13.83 -48.00
C ALA A 192 12.79 -13.86 -48.77
N SER A 193 11.87 -14.74 -48.37
CA SER A 193 10.59 -14.96 -49.04
C SER A 193 9.42 -14.17 -48.41
N VAL A 194 9.68 -13.48 -47.28
CA VAL A 194 8.70 -12.64 -46.61
C VAL A 194 8.57 -11.31 -47.36
N ASN A 195 7.36 -10.82 -47.59
CA ASN A 195 7.16 -9.51 -48.24
C ASN A 195 7.41 -8.37 -47.24
N SER A 196 8.34 -7.45 -47.55
CA SER A 196 8.68 -6.32 -46.68
C SER A 196 7.48 -5.42 -46.35
N LYS A 197 6.49 -5.32 -47.24
CA LYS A 197 5.25 -4.53 -47.04
C LYS A 197 4.40 -5.00 -45.86
N VAL A 198 4.55 -6.27 -45.44
CA VAL A 198 3.85 -6.79 -44.27
C VAL A 198 4.34 -6.09 -43.00
N PHE A 199 5.64 -5.78 -42.91
CA PHE A 199 6.20 -5.06 -41.77
C PHE A 199 5.76 -3.60 -41.77
N ASP A 200 5.64 -2.94 -42.93
CA ASP A 200 5.10 -1.58 -43.01
C ASP A 200 3.66 -1.51 -42.48
N ALA A 201 2.83 -2.50 -42.82
CA ALA A 201 1.46 -2.58 -42.33
C ALA A 201 1.41 -2.81 -40.81
N LEU A 202 2.23 -3.72 -40.28
CA LEU A 202 2.31 -3.99 -38.83
C LEU A 202 2.87 -2.80 -38.04
N ALA A 203 3.83 -2.06 -38.62
CA ALA A 203 4.41 -0.86 -38.04
C ALA A 203 3.39 0.25 -37.80
N ILE A 204 2.32 0.29 -38.59
CA ILE A 204 1.26 1.29 -38.47
C ILE A 204 0.13 0.75 -37.58
N ILE A 205 -0.32 -0.48 -37.84
CA ILE A 205 -1.53 -1.03 -37.22
C ILE A 205 -1.31 -1.33 -35.73
N LEU A 206 -0.21 -2.01 -35.38
CA LEU A 206 -0.03 -2.48 -33.99
C LEU A 206 0.22 -1.35 -33.00
N PRO A 207 1.13 -0.39 -33.26
CA PRO A 207 1.34 0.71 -32.32
C PRO A 207 0.10 1.60 -32.17
N LEU A 208 -0.69 1.79 -33.23
CA LEU A 208 -1.91 2.58 -33.19
C LEU A 208 -3.04 1.90 -32.41
N LEU A 209 -3.15 0.57 -32.50
CA LEU A 209 -4.19 -0.19 -31.81
C LEU A 209 -3.86 -0.53 -30.35
N LEU A 210 -2.60 -0.44 -29.95
CA LEU A 210 -2.14 -0.92 -28.63
C LEU A 210 -1.54 0.19 -27.75
N GLN A 211 -1.52 1.44 -28.20
CA GLN A 211 -0.86 2.52 -27.45
C GLN A 211 -1.51 2.76 -26.09
N GLU A 212 -2.84 2.71 -26.03
CA GLU A 212 -3.58 2.91 -24.78
C GLU A 212 -3.31 1.72 -23.85
N GLU A 213 -3.45 0.50 -24.35
CA GLU A 213 -3.25 -0.78 -23.63
C GLU A 213 -1.83 -0.93 -23.11
N LEU A 214 -0.84 -0.52 -23.91
CA LEU A 214 0.55 -0.43 -23.49
C LEU A 214 0.71 0.60 -22.36
N THR A 215 0.00 1.72 -22.41
CA THR A 215 0.08 2.74 -21.36
C THR A 215 -0.39 2.18 -20.01
N VAL A 216 -1.59 1.60 -19.94
CA VAL A 216 -2.09 1.04 -18.67
C VAL A 216 -1.31 -0.19 -18.24
N ALA A 217 -0.83 -1.03 -19.18
CA ALA A 217 0.03 -2.15 -18.84
C ALA A 217 1.34 -1.68 -18.18
N LEU A 218 1.95 -0.62 -18.70
CA LEU A 218 3.14 0.00 -18.09
C LEU A 218 2.83 0.65 -16.75
N SER A 219 1.72 1.39 -16.64
CA SER A 219 1.28 1.99 -15.37
C SER A 219 1.02 0.92 -14.31
N GLN A 220 0.41 -0.21 -14.70
CA GLN A 220 0.16 -1.33 -13.80
C GLN A 220 1.45 -2.04 -13.37
N VAL A 221 2.41 -2.26 -14.28
CA VAL A 221 3.71 -2.81 -13.90
C VAL A 221 4.48 -1.86 -12.99
N PHE A 222 4.40 -0.55 -13.23
CA PHE A 222 5.03 0.44 -12.37
C PHE A 222 4.38 0.48 -11.00
N LEU A 223 3.04 0.40 -10.95
CA LEU A 223 2.27 0.29 -9.73
C LEU A 223 2.63 -1.00 -8.96
N TRP A 224 2.79 -2.14 -9.65
CA TRP A 224 3.34 -3.37 -9.08
C TRP A 224 4.72 -3.12 -8.53
N GLY A 225 5.65 -2.55 -9.31
CA GLY A 225 7.00 -2.27 -8.85
C GLY A 225 7.02 -1.41 -7.59
N LYS A 226 6.21 -0.35 -7.54
CA LYS A 226 6.13 0.61 -6.44
C LYS A 226 5.65 -0.03 -5.13
N TRP A 227 4.61 -0.87 -5.20
CA TRP A 227 4.02 -1.48 -4.01
C TRP A 227 4.61 -2.86 -3.66
N PHE A 228 5.13 -3.60 -4.64
CA PHE A 228 5.76 -4.90 -4.42
C PHE A 228 7.13 -4.76 -3.75
N THR A 229 7.90 -3.71 -4.08
CA THR A 229 9.19 -3.46 -3.40
C THR A 229 9.00 -2.93 -1.99
N ALA A 230 7.94 -2.16 -1.73
CA ALA A 230 7.55 -1.75 -0.38
C ALA A 230 7.20 -2.94 0.54
N ASN A 231 6.72 -4.04 -0.04
CA ASN A 231 6.36 -5.27 0.70
C ASN A 231 7.53 -6.29 0.80
N LEU A 232 8.55 -6.16 -0.05
CA LEU A 232 9.75 -7.02 -0.02
C LEU A 232 10.83 -6.40 0.85
N ASP A 233 10.73 -6.61 2.17
CA ASP A 233 11.93 -6.51 2.99
C ASP A 233 12.82 -7.73 2.69
N ILE A 234 13.69 -7.58 1.68
CA ILE A 234 14.67 -8.59 1.28
C ILE A 234 15.54 -8.97 2.49
N GLY A 235 15.75 -8.04 3.44
CA GLY A 235 16.41 -8.30 4.72
C GLY A 235 15.62 -9.28 5.58
N ALA A 236 14.32 -9.05 5.77
CA ALA A 236 13.43 -9.96 6.51
C ALA A 236 13.27 -11.33 5.84
N ILE A 237 13.27 -11.40 4.51
CA ILE A 237 13.25 -12.68 3.79
C ILE A 237 14.57 -13.43 4.01
N LEU A 238 15.72 -12.75 3.92
CA LEU A 238 17.01 -13.38 4.19
C LEU A 238 17.17 -13.84 5.65
N THR A 239 16.59 -13.12 6.62
CA THR A 239 16.60 -13.56 8.04
C THR A 239 15.58 -14.66 8.32
N SER A 240 14.42 -14.69 7.65
CA SER A 240 13.41 -15.75 7.79
C SER A 240 13.84 -17.13 7.28
N TRP A 241 14.90 -17.20 6.48
CA TRP A 241 15.50 -18.46 6.00
C TRP A 241 16.51 -19.06 7.00
N ILE A 242 16.74 -18.41 8.13
CA ILE A 242 17.48 -18.96 9.27
C ILE A 242 16.46 -19.67 10.18
N PRO A 243 16.52 -21.01 10.35
CA PRO A 243 15.56 -21.73 11.18
C PRO A 243 15.66 -21.29 12.65
N ASN A 244 14.53 -20.90 13.24
CA ASN A 244 14.37 -20.52 14.65
C ASN A 244 14.30 -21.74 15.61
N ASP A 245 15.02 -22.82 15.33
CA ASP A 245 14.95 -24.07 16.10
C ASP A 245 16.12 -24.24 17.08
N LEU A 246 16.41 -23.21 17.89
CA LEU A 246 17.23 -23.36 19.11
C LEU A 246 16.66 -22.49 20.23
N ALA A 247 15.48 -22.90 20.72
CA ALA A 247 15.02 -22.54 22.05
C ALA A 247 15.62 -23.55 23.04
N GLU A 248 16.74 -23.20 23.67
CA GLU A 248 17.13 -23.79 24.95
C GLU A 248 17.18 -22.69 26.01
N GLU A 249 16.62 -23.04 27.16
CA GLU A 249 16.41 -22.23 28.36
C GLU A 249 17.73 -21.69 28.93
N GLU A 250 17.83 -20.38 29.18
CA GLU A 250 18.88 -19.85 30.06
C GLU A 250 18.33 -18.92 31.16
N GLU A 251 18.91 -19.08 32.34
CA GLU A 251 18.52 -18.54 33.64
C GLU A 251 18.44 -17.00 33.67
N LYS A 252 17.33 -16.49 34.21
CA LYS A 252 17.15 -15.06 34.54
C LYS A 252 18.14 -14.63 35.63
N GLN A 253 19.08 -13.74 35.28
CA GLN A 253 19.84 -12.98 36.27
C GLN A 253 19.11 -11.67 36.62
N LEU A 254 18.81 -11.49 37.91
CA LEU A 254 18.19 -10.26 38.45
C LEU A 254 19.25 -9.21 38.81
N ASN A 255 18.89 -7.93 38.67
CA ASN A 255 19.63 -6.81 39.27
C ASN A 255 19.45 -6.75 40.81
N GLU A 256 20.32 -6.00 41.49
CA GLU A 256 20.27 -5.77 42.96
C GLU A 256 18.97 -5.07 43.44
N ASP A 257 18.16 -4.53 42.54
CA ASP A 257 16.87 -3.89 42.79
C ASP A 257 15.65 -4.79 42.48
N GLY A 258 15.88 -6.04 42.06
CA GLY A 258 14.81 -7.01 41.78
C GLY A 258 14.13 -6.83 40.42
N THR A 259 14.68 -5.99 39.53
CA THR A 259 14.22 -5.90 38.14
C THR A 259 15.04 -6.82 37.22
N PRO A 260 14.41 -7.55 36.29
CA PRO A 260 15.14 -8.31 35.28
C PRO A 260 15.89 -7.34 34.36
N LYS A 261 17.20 -7.55 34.22
CA LYS A 261 18.00 -6.82 33.23
C LYS A 261 17.66 -7.42 31.87
N LEU A 262 16.78 -6.77 31.11
CA LEU A 262 16.59 -7.14 29.71
C LEU A 262 17.94 -7.02 29.02
N SER A 263 18.46 -8.11 28.49
CA SER A 263 19.68 -8.11 27.70
C SER A 263 19.48 -7.26 26.44
N ASP A 264 20.54 -6.63 25.92
CA ASP A 264 20.46 -5.83 24.68
C ASP A 264 19.86 -6.64 23.51
N GLU A 265 20.03 -7.97 23.53
CA GLU A 265 19.41 -8.90 22.58
C GLU A 265 17.89 -9.07 22.76
N GLU A 266 17.36 -9.02 23.98
CA GLU A 266 15.92 -9.04 24.23
C GLU A 266 15.27 -7.73 23.82
N ILE A 267 15.97 -6.60 23.99
CA ILE A 267 15.51 -5.28 23.53
C ILE A 267 15.46 -5.23 22.01
N GLU A 268 16.49 -5.73 21.31
CA GLU A 268 16.48 -5.79 19.84
C GLU A 268 15.40 -6.77 19.33
N ARG A 269 15.22 -7.93 19.97
CA ARG A 269 14.12 -8.85 19.63
C ARG A 269 12.75 -8.22 19.81
N ALA A 270 12.53 -7.50 20.91
CA ALA A 270 11.25 -6.83 21.16
C ALA A 270 10.99 -5.69 20.16
N LYS A 271 12.01 -4.91 19.78
CA LYS A 271 11.91 -3.92 18.70
C LYS A 271 11.54 -4.57 17.36
N GLU A 272 12.12 -5.72 17.04
CA GLU A 272 11.84 -6.43 15.80
C GLU A 272 10.38 -6.94 15.76
N VAL A 273 9.86 -7.41 16.89
CA VAL A 273 8.44 -7.79 17.02
C VAL A 273 7.51 -6.59 16.82
N LEU A 274 7.81 -5.44 17.43
CA LEU A 274 7.01 -4.21 17.26
C LEU A 274 7.02 -3.72 15.82
N ARG A 275 8.20 -3.72 15.17
CA ARG A 275 8.33 -3.39 13.74
C ARG A 275 7.55 -4.35 12.87
N LYS A 276 7.50 -5.63 13.21
CA LYS A 276 6.74 -6.63 12.47
C LYS A 276 5.23 -6.32 12.48
N TYR A 277 4.66 -5.92 13.62
CA TYR A 277 3.24 -5.57 13.69
C TYR A 277 2.90 -4.28 12.95
N LYS A 278 3.77 -3.26 13.06
CA LYS A 278 3.65 -2.03 12.26
C LYS A 278 3.73 -2.33 10.77
N LEU A 279 4.73 -3.10 10.33
CA LEU A 279 4.91 -3.50 8.95
C LEU A 279 3.71 -4.32 8.44
N LYS A 280 3.12 -5.17 9.27
CA LYS A 280 1.93 -5.94 8.92
C LYS A 280 0.73 -5.03 8.64
N PHE A 281 0.49 -4.03 9.49
CA PHE A 281 -0.53 -3.02 9.29
C PHE A 281 -0.28 -2.23 8.00
N ASP A 282 0.94 -1.71 7.84
CA ASP A 282 1.35 -0.93 6.68
C ASP A 282 1.20 -1.75 5.38
N ASN A 283 1.59 -3.02 5.37
CA ASN A 283 1.44 -3.91 4.21
C ASN A 283 -0.03 -4.10 3.80
N ARG A 284 -0.96 -4.15 4.76
CA ARG A 284 -2.39 -4.24 4.44
C ARG A 284 -2.93 -2.95 3.84
N VAL A 285 -2.60 -1.80 4.43
CA VAL A 285 -3.00 -0.51 3.87
C VAL A 285 -2.36 -0.28 2.51
N ASN A 286 -1.09 -0.64 2.34
CA ASN A 286 -0.39 -0.58 1.06
C ASN A 286 -1.04 -1.49 0.01
N LYS A 287 -1.46 -2.71 0.39
CA LYS A 287 -2.20 -3.61 -0.50
C LYS A 287 -3.54 -3.01 -0.93
N MET A 288 -4.20 -2.28 -0.05
CA MET A 288 -5.44 -1.58 -0.33
C MET A 288 -5.21 -0.35 -1.24
N CYS A 289 -4.24 0.51 -0.93
CA CYS A 289 -3.82 1.60 -1.82
C CYS A 289 -3.48 1.08 -3.22
N TYR A 290 -2.77 -0.05 -3.27
CA TYR A 290 -2.43 -0.74 -4.50
C TYR A 290 -3.68 -1.26 -5.24
N SER A 291 -4.64 -1.88 -4.55
CA SER A 291 -5.83 -2.47 -5.20
C SER A 291 -6.70 -1.42 -5.89
N ILE A 292 -6.77 -0.22 -5.30
CA ILE A 292 -7.49 0.94 -5.86
C ILE A 292 -6.64 1.77 -6.85
N GLY A 293 -5.41 1.35 -7.16
CA GLY A 293 -4.57 2.01 -8.16
C GLY A 293 -3.81 3.26 -7.69
N VAL A 294 -3.83 3.58 -6.39
CA VAL A 294 -3.16 4.78 -5.86
C VAL A 294 -1.66 4.72 -6.09
N GLY A 295 -1.12 5.80 -6.64
CA GLY A 295 0.29 5.91 -7.02
C GLY A 295 0.61 5.41 -8.43
N ALA A 296 -0.40 5.07 -9.23
CA ALA A 296 -0.22 4.86 -10.66
C ALA A 296 0.28 6.15 -11.33
N VAL A 297 1.29 6.03 -12.19
CA VAL A 297 1.86 7.15 -12.93
C VAL A 297 1.34 7.11 -14.35
N ASP A 298 1.08 8.28 -14.94
CA ASP A 298 0.77 8.40 -16.35
C ASP A 298 1.98 7.94 -17.20
N MET A 299 1.80 6.81 -17.90
CA MET A 299 2.83 6.22 -18.76
C MET A 299 2.62 6.53 -20.24
N PHE A 300 1.76 7.51 -20.59
CA PHE A 300 1.46 7.83 -21.99
C PHE A 300 2.71 8.24 -22.76
N GLY A 301 3.60 9.04 -22.16
CA GLY A 301 4.88 9.44 -22.76
C GLY A 301 5.80 8.24 -23.05
N PRO A 302 6.14 7.41 -22.04
CA PRO A 302 6.88 6.17 -22.22
C PRO A 302 6.24 5.19 -23.22
N ALA A 303 4.91 5.02 -23.18
CA ALA A 303 4.19 4.18 -24.13
C ALA A 303 4.32 4.70 -25.55
N THR A 304 4.18 6.01 -25.76
CA THR A 304 4.40 6.66 -27.07
C THR A 304 5.83 6.43 -27.56
N PHE A 305 6.82 6.55 -26.67
CA PHE A 305 8.22 6.26 -27.00
C PHE A 305 8.41 4.80 -27.42
N ILE A 306 7.90 3.85 -26.63
CA ILE A 306 7.98 2.42 -26.95
C ILE A 306 7.26 2.11 -28.27
N SER A 307 6.06 2.65 -28.50
CA SER A 307 5.32 2.52 -29.76
C SER A 307 6.10 3.08 -30.96
N SER A 308 6.77 4.22 -30.79
CA SER A 308 7.63 4.80 -31.84
C SER A 308 8.87 3.94 -32.13
N LEU A 309 9.49 3.38 -31.09
CA LEU A 309 10.61 2.45 -31.20
C LEU A 309 10.16 1.14 -31.85
N TRP A 310 8.96 0.68 -31.52
CA TRP A 310 8.36 -0.51 -32.09
C TRP A 310 8.10 -0.36 -33.60
N THR A 311 7.63 0.83 -34.01
CA THR A 311 7.51 1.21 -35.43
C THR A 311 8.88 1.13 -36.13
N LEU A 312 9.93 1.67 -35.50
CA LEU A 312 11.29 1.61 -36.02
C LEU A 312 11.79 0.17 -36.16
N PHE A 313 11.48 -0.71 -35.21
CA PHE A 313 11.84 -2.12 -35.27
C PHE A 313 11.21 -2.84 -36.46
N PHE A 314 9.94 -2.57 -36.77
CA PHE A 314 9.32 -3.11 -37.97
C PHE A 314 9.98 -2.60 -39.26
N LEU A 315 10.38 -1.32 -39.32
CA LEU A 315 11.14 -0.79 -40.46
C LEU A 315 12.51 -1.48 -40.62
N ILE A 316 13.20 -1.74 -39.51
CA ILE A 316 14.46 -2.50 -39.52
C ILE A 316 14.22 -3.93 -40.02
N GLN A 317 13.15 -4.60 -39.59
CA GLN A 317 12.79 -5.93 -40.08
C GLN A 317 12.50 -5.92 -41.59
N GLY A 318 11.76 -4.93 -42.09
CA GLY A 318 11.53 -4.73 -43.52
C GLY A 318 12.84 -4.53 -44.30
N TYR A 319 13.77 -3.72 -43.76
CA TYR A 319 15.10 -3.53 -44.35
C TYR A 319 15.95 -4.81 -44.38
N ILE A 320 15.91 -5.61 -43.30
CA ILE A 320 16.61 -6.90 -43.24
C ILE A 320 16.09 -7.80 -44.36
N VAL A 321 14.78 -7.94 -44.49
CA VAL A 321 14.13 -8.77 -45.51
C VAL A 321 14.52 -8.34 -46.93
N GLU A 322 14.48 -7.05 -47.25
CA GLU A 322 14.93 -6.54 -48.57
C GLU A 322 16.41 -6.79 -48.84
N SER A 323 17.24 -6.75 -47.79
CA SER A 323 18.67 -7.02 -47.90
C SER A 323 18.94 -8.49 -48.22
N TYR A 324 18.15 -9.42 -47.65
CA TYR A 324 18.21 -10.84 -47.99
C TYR A 324 17.75 -11.11 -49.43
N GLU A 325 16.67 -10.48 -49.90
CA GLU A 325 16.19 -10.62 -51.28
C GLU A 325 17.24 -10.15 -52.31
N LYS A 326 17.93 -9.03 -52.03
CA LYS A 326 19.00 -8.53 -52.91
C LYS A 326 20.21 -9.45 -52.92
N ALA A 327 20.58 -10.02 -51.76
CA ALA A 327 21.72 -10.91 -51.62
C ALA A 327 21.51 -12.27 -52.32
N ASP A 328 20.28 -12.79 -52.32
CA ASP A 328 19.94 -14.07 -52.96
C ASP A 328 19.90 -13.94 -54.50
N ASN A 329 19.48 -12.77 -55.00
CA ASN A 329 19.49 -12.46 -56.44
C ASN A 329 20.90 -12.15 -56.99
N SER A 330 21.84 -11.70 -56.15
CA SER A 330 23.22 -11.44 -56.54
C SER A 330 24.10 -12.69 -56.37
N ASN A 331 24.17 -13.54 -57.39
CA ASN A 331 25.00 -14.76 -57.45
C ASN A 331 26.53 -14.57 -57.28
N HIS A 332 27.02 -13.39 -56.92
CA HIS A 332 28.44 -13.10 -56.86
C HIS A 332 28.89 -12.53 -55.51
N VAL A 333 29.70 -13.36 -54.86
CA VAL A 333 30.75 -13.00 -53.89
C VAL A 333 30.21 -12.46 -52.57
N PHE A 334 30.30 -13.26 -51.50
CA PHE A 334 31.00 -12.85 -50.27
C PHE A 334 31.01 -13.99 -49.24
N LYS A 335 32.21 -14.46 -48.90
CA LYS A 335 32.47 -15.48 -47.86
C LYS A 335 32.72 -14.85 -46.48
N SER A 336 32.71 -13.51 -46.38
CA SER A 336 32.74 -12.79 -45.08
C SER A 336 31.38 -12.21 -44.69
N ILE A 337 30.31 -12.56 -45.41
CA ILE A 337 28.92 -12.18 -45.12
C ILE A 337 28.25 -13.19 -44.17
N ASP A 338 28.84 -14.35 -43.90
CA ASP A 338 28.21 -15.37 -43.05
C ASP A 338 28.02 -14.89 -41.60
N ASP A 339 28.96 -14.11 -41.05
CA ASP A 339 28.84 -13.52 -39.72
C ASP A 339 27.80 -12.38 -39.67
N GLU A 340 27.75 -11.55 -40.71
CA GLU A 340 26.74 -10.48 -40.85
C GLU A 340 25.33 -11.04 -41.02
N LYS A 341 25.16 -12.07 -41.86
CA LYS A 341 23.89 -12.80 -42.02
C LYS A 341 23.46 -13.45 -40.70
N ARG A 342 24.39 -14.03 -39.94
CA ARG A 342 24.06 -14.61 -38.64
C ARG A 342 23.56 -13.57 -37.65
N ALA A 343 24.21 -12.39 -37.62
CA ALA A 343 23.79 -11.27 -36.78
C ALA A 343 22.42 -10.70 -37.21
N MET A 344 22.18 -10.49 -38.51
CA MET A 344 20.91 -9.99 -39.03
C MET A 344 19.75 -10.97 -38.76
N ASN A 345 19.99 -12.28 -38.91
CA ASN A 345 19.00 -13.31 -38.57
C ASN A 345 18.67 -13.28 -37.07
N PHE A 346 19.68 -13.18 -36.20
CA PHE A 346 19.46 -13.07 -34.75
C PHE A 346 18.64 -11.82 -34.40
N VAL A 347 19.01 -10.66 -34.96
CA VAL A 347 18.28 -9.39 -34.74
C VAL A 347 16.84 -9.50 -35.24
N TYR A 348 16.61 -10.05 -36.44
CA TYR A 348 15.27 -10.24 -36.99
C TYR A 348 14.37 -11.03 -36.04
N TRP A 349 14.83 -12.20 -35.60
CA TRP A 349 14.06 -13.06 -34.69
C TRP A 349 13.86 -12.42 -33.32
N PHE A 350 14.88 -11.75 -32.78
CA PHE A 350 14.75 -10.99 -31.55
C PHE A 350 13.64 -9.94 -31.64
N LEU A 351 13.55 -9.19 -32.75
CA LEU A 351 12.51 -8.19 -32.97
C LEU A 351 11.11 -8.82 -33.16
N VAL A 352 11.02 -10.00 -33.77
CA VAL A 352 9.77 -10.78 -33.84
C VAL A 352 9.36 -11.21 -32.42
N TYR A 353 10.25 -11.79 -31.63
CA TYR A 353 9.90 -12.19 -30.26
C TYR A 353 9.52 -10.99 -29.39
N TYR A 354 10.23 -9.87 -29.51
CA TYR A 354 9.92 -8.62 -28.81
C TYR A 354 8.50 -8.12 -29.15
N SER A 355 8.13 -8.11 -30.43
CA SER A 355 6.81 -7.67 -30.87
C SER A 355 5.69 -8.57 -30.35
N GLY A 356 5.90 -9.89 -30.37
CA GLY A 356 4.95 -10.84 -29.79
C GLY A 356 4.81 -10.68 -28.27
N ALA A 357 5.92 -10.43 -27.57
CA ALA A 357 5.93 -10.16 -26.14
C ALA A 357 5.18 -8.86 -25.80
N LEU A 358 5.33 -7.80 -26.59
CA LEU A 358 4.56 -6.55 -26.40
C LEU A 358 3.06 -6.75 -26.60
N VAL A 359 2.64 -7.49 -27.62
CA VAL A 359 1.21 -7.81 -27.83
C VAL A 359 0.67 -8.61 -26.64
N LEU A 360 1.40 -9.61 -26.15
CA LEU A 360 1.03 -10.37 -24.95
C LEU A 360 0.99 -9.48 -23.70
N PHE A 361 1.95 -8.56 -23.57
CA PHE A 361 2.02 -7.61 -22.46
C PHE A 361 0.77 -6.71 -22.40
N CYS A 362 0.21 -6.33 -23.55
CA CYS A 362 -1.02 -5.54 -23.63
C CYS A 362 -2.28 -6.30 -23.15
N PHE A 363 -2.22 -7.62 -22.94
CA PHE A 363 -3.30 -8.36 -22.27
C PHE A 363 -3.27 -8.23 -20.74
N LEU A 364 -2.14 -7.82 -20.16
CA LEU A 364 -1.94 -7.76 -18.71
C LEU A 364 -3.02 -6.96 -17.96
N PRO A 365 -3.50 -5.79 -18.45
CA PRO A 365 -4.57 -5.04 -17.81
C PRO A 365 -5.87 -5.81 -17.64
N PHE A 366 -6.19 -6.71 -18.58
CA PHE A 366 -7.44 -7.48 -18.59
C PHE A 366 -7.43 -8.68 -17.65
N PHE A 367 -6.26 -9.09 -17.15
CA PHE A 367 -6.14 -10.11 -16.11
C PHE A 367 -6.20 -9.53 -14.69
N SER A 368 -6.21 -8.20 -14.56
CA SER A 368 -6.39 -7.52 -13.27
C SER A 368 -7.89 -7.32 -12.94
N ARG A 369 -8.20 -6.90 -11.70
CA ARG A 369 -9.58 -6.58 -11.25
C ARG A 369 -10.33 -5.75 -12.30
N SER A 370 -11.65 -5.90 -12.40
CA SER A 370 -12.42 -5.07 -13.34
C SER A 370 -12.34 -3.58 -12.97
N SER A 371 -12.43 -2.70 -13.95
CA SER A 371 -12.35 -1.26 -13.69
C SER A 371 -13.55 -0.75 -12.86
N GLU A 372 -14.73 -1.33 -13.09
CA GLU A 372 -15.96 -1.02 -12.32
C GLU A 372 -15.79 -1.39 -10.84
N GLU A 373 -15.29 -2.59 -10.53
CA GLU A 373 -15.00 -3.03 -9.15
C GLU A 373 -13.93 -2.13 -8.50
N GLN A 374 -12.87 -1.77 -9.24
CA GLN A 374 -11.85 -0.86 -8.72
C GLN A 374 -12.38 0.55 -8.45
N LYS A 375 -13.34 1.03 -9.25
CA LYS A 375 -13.94 2.35 -9.08
C LYS A 375 -14.84 2.40 -7.85
N GLU A 376 -15.65 1.37 -7.62
CA GLU A 376 -16.48 1.25 -6.42
C GLU A 376 -15.60 1.18 -5.16
N ASP A 377 -14.56 0.35 -5.18
CA ASP A 377 -13.57 0.27 -4.10
C ASP A 377 -12.85 1.62 -3.89
N PHE A 378 -12.49 2.31 -4.97
CA PHE A 378 -11.84 3.61 -4.91
C PHE A 378 -12.75 4.67 -4.27
N GLU A 379 -14.02 4.78 -4.68
CA GLU A 379 -14.98 5.71 -4.08
C GLU A 379 -15.21 5.41 -2.59
N SER A 380 -15.16 4.13 -2.21
CA SER A 380 -15.34 3.68 -0.83
C SER A 380 -14.12 4.01 0.05
N VAL A 381 -12.90 3.83 -0.45
CA VAL A 381 -11.68 3.74 0.38
C VAL A 381 -10.66 4.86 0.10
N ALA A 382 -10.80 5.63 -0.98
CA ALA A 382 -9.82 6.65 -1.36
C ALA A 382 -9.56 7.68 -0.25
N SER A 383 -10.59 8.13 0.47
CA SER A 383 -10.42 9.10 1.58
C SER A 383 -9.59 8.53 2.74
N SER A 384 -9.76 7.24 3.05
CA SER A 384 -8.97 6.52 4.05
C SER A 384 -7.51 6.36 3.60
N CYS A 385 -7.30 5.96 2.33
CA CYS A 385 -5.98 5.85 1.72
C CYS A 385 -5.25 7.21 1.70
N GLU A 386 -5.94 8.28 1.32
CA GLU A 386 -5.39 9.64 1.32
C GLU A 386 -4.95 10.06 2.71
N THR A 387 -5.81 9.86 3.71
CA THR A 387 -5.51 10.21 5.11
C THR A 387 -4.34 9.40 5.67
N TYR A 388 -4.28 8.09 5.36
CA TYR A 388 -3.16 7.25 5.74
C TYR A 388 -1.85 7.67 5.07
N LEU A 389 -1.85 7.86 3.74
CA LEU A 389 -0.68 8.30 2.99
C LEU A 389 -0.17 9.64 3.50
N PHE A 390 -1.10 10.55 3.85
CA PHE A 390 -0.76 11.79 4.51
C PHE A 390 -0.03 11.55 5.85
N ILE A 391 -0.56 10.72 6.75
CA ILE A 391 0.10 10.38 8.02
C ILE A 391 1.48 9.78 7.77
N GLN A 392 1.62 8.87 6.81
CA GLN A 392 2.87 8.19 6.49
C GLN A 392 3.92 9.16 5.93
N HIS A 393 3.56 10.00 4.95
CA HIS A 393 4.44 11.00 4.38
C HIS A 393 4.88 12.04 5.41
N MET A 394 3.97 12.44 6.29
CA MET A 394 4.27 13.39 7.36
C MET A 394 5.12 12.77 8.47
N THR A 395 4.93 11.48 8.77
CA THR A 395 5.81 10.69 9.66
C THR A 395 7.22 10.64 9.09
N ASN A 396 7.37 10.26 7.82
CA ASN A 396 8.68 10.24 7.14
C ASN A 396 9.34 11.63 7.12
N LEU A 397 8.56 12.69 6.89
CA LEU A 397 9.07 14.07 6.95
C LEU A 397 9.54 14.44 8.36
N GLN A 398 8.76 14.09 9.39
CA GLN A 398 9.10 14.35 10.78
C GLN A 398 10.37 13.60 11.19
N ASP A 399 10.46 12.30 10.90
CA ASP A 399 11.59 11.45 11.27
C ASP A 399 12.88 11.90 10.59
N ARG A 400 12.82 12.25 9.30
CA ARG A 400 13.98 12.83 8.61
C ARG A 400 14.34 14.22 9.13
N THR A 401 13.34 15.04 9.47
CA THR A 401 13.61 16.35 10.10
C THR A 401 14.32 16.15 11.45
N MET A 402 13.88 15.17 12.24
CA MET A 402 14.53 14.82 13.50
C MET A 402 15.97 14.34 13.25
N ALA A 403 16.17 13.35 12.38
CA ALA A 403 17.49 12.80 12.07
C ALA A 403 18.48 13.86 11.55
N VAL A 404 18.02 14.77 10.70
CA VAL A 404 18.84 15.88 10.16
C VAL A 404 19.21 16.89 11.24
N MET A 405 18.32 17.12 12.22
CA MET A 405 18.53 18.09 13.30
C MET A 405 19.36 17.54 14.47
N THR A 406 19.39 16.22 14.66
CA THR A 406 20.10 15.54 15.76
C THR A 406 21.46 14.98 15.33
N THR A 407 22.24 15.73 14.54
CA THR A 407 23.55 15.32 13.96
C THR A 407 24.35 14.33 14.83
N ASP A 408 24.73 13.19 14.22
CA ASP A 408 25.69 12.16 14.65
C ASP A 408 25.93 12.06 16.18
N GLY A 409 24.92 11.60 16.92
CA GLY A 409 25.10 11.09 18.29
C GLY A 409 24.97 12.13 19.41
N THR A 410 24.53 13.36 19.12
CA THR A 410 24.12 14.31 20.17
C THR A 410 22.61 14.52 20.15
N THR A 411 21.93 14.07 21.21
CA THR A 411 20.49 14.18 21.45
C THR A 411 20.09 15.62 21.83
N ASP A 412 20.28 16.60 20.94
CA ASP A 412 19.73 17.94 21.17
C ASP A 412 18.27 18.00 20.68
N THR A 413 17.42 17.19 21.31
CA THR A 413 15.97 17.10 21.06
C THR A 413 15.28 18.45 21.30
N ALA A 414 15.88 19.33 22.10
CA ALA A 414 15.42 20.69 22.36
C ALA A 414 15.39 21.58 21.10
N ARG A 415 16.22 21.29 20.10
CA ARG A 415 16.19 22.01 18.80
C ARG A 415 15.21 21.39 17.81
N ALA A 416 15.01 20.07 17.85
CA ALA A 416 14.13 19.35 16.93
C ALA A 416 12.64 19.57 17.24
N TYR A 417 12.23 19.46 18.51
CA TYR A 417 10.81 19.55 18.88
C TYR A 417 10.11 20.86 18.49
N PRO A 418 10.71 22.06 18.64
CA PRO A 418 10.08 23.30 18.18
C PRO A 418 9.83 23.32 16.67
N ILE A 419 10.73 22.73 15.88
CA ILE A 419 10.60 22.65 14.42
C ILE A 419 9.48 21.66 14.06
N ILE A 420 9.42 20.52 14.76
CA ILE A 420 8.34 19.53 14.59
C ILE A 420 6.99 20.14 14.93
N ARG A 421 6.86 20.88 16.04
CA ARG A 421 5.60 21.59 16.38
C ARG A 421 5.20 22.55 15.27
N ARG A 422 6.14 23.34 14.73
CA ARG A 422 5.87 24.25 13.60
C ARG A 422 5.44 23.50 12.34
N LEU A 423 6.08 22.36 12.05
CA LEU A 423 5.73 21.50 10.92
C LEU A 423 4.29 21.00 11.03
N ARG A 424 3.87 20.53 12.22
CA ARG A 424 2.49 20.11 12.48
C ARG A 424 1.50 21.26 12.40
N GLN A 425 1.84 22.44 12.91
CA GLN A 425 1.01 23.65 12.76
C GLN A 425 0.80 24.03 11.29
N GLN A 426 1.87 24.03 10.49
CA GLN A 426 1.76 24.30 9.05
C GLN A 426 0.95 23.22 8.34
N ALA A 427 1.03 21.96 8.75
CA ALA A 427 0.23 20.88 8.20
C ALA A 427 -1.28 21.09 8.47
N ILE A 428 -1.65 21.44 9.70
CA ILE A 428 -3.04 21.80 10.04
C ILE A 428 -3.52 22.99 9.20
N HIS A 429 -2.69 23.99 8.94
CA HIS A 429 -3.08 25.14 8.13
C HIS A 429 -3.25 24.83 6.63
N GLN A 430 -2.56 23.81 6.11
CA GLN A 430 -2.62 23.42 4.70
C GLN A 430 -3.78 22.46 4.37
N LEU A 431 -4.24 21.65 5.32
CA LEU A 431 -5.37 20.74 5.11
C LEU A 431 -6.64 21.50 4.66
N SER A 432 -7.44 20.90 3.78
CA SER A 432 -8.80 21.38 3.55
C SER A 432 -9.67 21.15 4.80
N THR A 433 -10.82 21.79 4.91
CA THR A 433 -11.71 21.56 6.07
C THR A 433 -12.20 20.11 6.09
N ASP A 434 -12.45 19.53 4.92
CA ASP A 434 -12.90 18.16 4.77
C ASP A 434 -11.77 17.19 5.17
N ASP A 435 -10.53 17.48 4.80
CA ASP A 435 -9.37 16.65 5.14
C ASP A 435 -9.06 16.69 6.65
N VAL A 436 -9.30 17.84 7.30
CA VAL A 436 -9.16 17.97 8.77
C VAL A 436 -10.18 17.06 9.47
N ILE A 437 -11.43 17.05 8.99
CA ILE A 437 -12.50 16.21 9.55
C ILE A 437 -12.18 14.73 9.29
N ALA A 438 -11.78 14.39 8.06
CA ALA A 438 -11.37 13.04 7.70
C ALA A 438 -10.19 12.56 8.56
N TYR A 439 -9.15 13.38 8.73
CA TYR A 439 -8.04 13.08 9.63
C TYR A 439 -8.51 12.81 11.06
N ALA A 440 -9.39 13.65 11.62
CA ALA A 440 -9.86 13.49 12.99
C ALA A 440 -10.59 12.15 13.20
N PHE A 441 -11.50 11.80 12.29
CA PHE A 441 -12.24 10.53 12.37
C PHE A 441 -11.38 9.33 12.04
N TYR A 442 -10.43 9.44 11.11
CA TYR A 442 -9.50 8.37 10.80
C TYR A 442 -8.59 8.05 11.99
N VAL A 443 -8.03 9.07 12.66
CA VAL A 443 -7.22 8.87 13.88
C VAL A 443 -8.06 8.31 15.02
N LEU A 444 -9.30 8.76 15.16
CA LEU A 444 -10.24 8.20 16.12
C LEU A 444 -10.50 6.72 15.86
N ALA A 445 -10.69 6.34 14.59
CA ALA A 445 -10.89 4.97 14.19
C ALA A 445 -9.62 4.12 14.43
N LEU A 446 -8.43 4.64 14.10
CA LEU A 446 -7.13 4.00 14.37
C LEU A 446 -6.88 3.76 15.85
N SER A 447 -7.49 4.53 16.75
CA SER A 447 -7.31 4.33 18.21
C SER A 447 -7.87 2.98 18.71
N THR A 448 -8.66 2.28 17.89
CA THR A 448 -9.13 0.91 18.18
C THR A 448 -8.11 -0.18 17.83
N TYR A 449 -7.08 0.14 17.06
CA TYR A 449 -6.01 -0.79 16.71
C TYR A 449 -4.87 -0.70 17.73
N ASP A 450 -4.50 -1.84 18.30
CA ASP A 450 -3.34 -1.93 19.18
C ASP A 450 -2.08 -2.25 18.36
N TYR A 451 -1.22 -1.23 18.19
CA TYR A 451 0.05 -1.36 17.46
C TYR A 451 1.10 -2.24 18.15
N PHE A 452 0.92 -2.54 19.45
CA PHE A 452 1.86 -3.38 20.21
C PHE A 452 1.54 -4.87 20.06
N THR A 453 0.26 -5.22 19.93
CA THR A 453 -0.21 -6.60 19.78
C THR A 453 -0.57 -6.95 18.33
N GLY A 454 -0.89 -5.95 17.51
CA GLY A 454 -1.37 -6.13 16.13
C GLY A 454 -2.83 -6.60 16.06
N GLU A 455 -3.60 -6.33 17.12
CA GLU A 455 -4.97 -6.80 17.30
C GLU A 455 -5.96 -5.62 17.34
N VAL A 456 -7.21 -5.91 16.96
CA VAL A 456 -8.36 -5.04 17.14
C VAL A 456 -9.33 -5.78 18.07
N ASP A 457 -9.61 -5.20 19.23
CA ASP A 457 -10.48 -5.79 20.26
C ASP A 457 -10.13 -7.28 20.60
N GLY A 458 -8.82 -7.57 20.69
CA GLY A 458 -8.31 -8.92 20.99
C GLY A 458 -8.37 -9.92 19.83
N THR A 459 -8.74 -9.46 18.62
CA THR A 459 -8.73 -10.26 17.40
C THR A 459 -7.59 -9.80 16.50
N ALA A 460 -6.73 -10.73 16.06
CA ALA A 460 -5.67 -10.42 15.11
C ALA A 460 -6.25 -9.86 13.81
N LEU A 461 -5.56 -8.89 13.22
CA LEU A 461 -5.97 -8.27 11.96
C LEU A 461 -6.21 -9.29 10.82
N ASP A 462 -5.55 -10.46 10.88
CA ASP A 462 -5.72 -11.55 9.91
C ASP A 462 -6.98 -12.39 10.08
N ASP A 463 -7.51 -12.43 11.30
CA ASP A 463 -8.65 -13.26 11.68
C ASP A 463 -9.95 -12.45 11.77
N LEU A 464 -9.90 -11.15 11.45
CA LEU A 464 -11.08 -10.34 11.17
C LEU A 464 -11.82 -10.96 9.98
N LYS A 465 -12.84 -11.77 10.28
CA LYS A 465 -13.73 -12.39 9.30
C LYS A 465 -14.91 -11.50 9.03
N ASP A 466 -15.29 -11.42 7.76
CA ASP A 466 -16.58 -10.94 7.27
C ASP A 466 -17.70 -11.48 8.18
N VAL A 467 -18.30 -10.61 8.98
CA VAL A 467 -19.38 -10.99 9.89
C VAL A 467 -20.61 -11.19 9.02
N SER A 468 -20.80 -12.42 8.54
CA SER A 468 -22.05 -12.81 7.91
C SER A 468 -23.20 -12.53 8.87
N ASP A 469 -24.25 -11.88 8.36
CA ASP A 469 -25.49 -11.41 9.01
C ASP A 469 -26.25 -12.42 9.92
N ASP A 470 -25.72 -13.62 10.13
CA ASP A 470 -26.37 -14.76 10.80
C ASP A 470 -25.81 -15.09 12.20
N ASP A 471 -24.73 -14.45 12.66
CA ASP A 471 -24.23 -14.69 14.02
C ASP A 471 -24.94 -13.78 15.04
N THR A 472 -25.50 -14.43 16.04
CA THR A 472 -26.35 -13.92 17.12
C THR A 472 -25.97 -12.51 17.60
N LYS A 473 -26.94 -11.59 17.56
CA LYS A 473 -26.89 -10.22 18.13
C LYS A 473 -26.51 -10.22 19.62
N THR A 474 -25.22 -10.35 19.92
CA THR A 474 -24.66 -9.91 21.20
C THR A 474 -24.68 -8.39 21.18
N TYR A 475 -25.50 -7.79 22.03
CA TYR A 475 -25.50 -6.34 22.21
C TYR A 475 -24.15 -5.92 22.81
N THR A 476 -23.26 -5.39 21.99
CA THR A 476 -21.98 -4.86 22.46
C THR A 476 -22.24 -3.57 23.22
N LYS A 477 -21.73 -3.51 24.45
CA LYS A 477 -21.87 -2.33 25.29
C LYS A 477 -20.91 -1.25 24.78
N LEU A 478 -21.46 -0.11 24.33
CA LEU A 478 -20.66 1.05 23.93
C LEU A 478 -19.74 1.50 25.08
N THR A 479 -18.42 1.51 24.83
CA THR A 479 -17.42 1.99 25.78
C THR A 479 -17.01 3.43 25.43
N PRO A 480 -16.98 4.34 26.41
CA PRO A 480 -16.42 5.67 26.18
C PRO A 480 -14.91 5.55 25.96
N ILE A 481 -14.35 6.38 25.08
CA ILE A 481 -12.90 6.49 24.98
C ILE A 481 -12.40 7.28 26.18
N VAL A 482 -11.54 6.65 26.98
CA VAL A 482 -10.87 7.26 28.13
C VAL A 482 -9.41 7.50 27.74
N PRO A 483 -9.01 8.74 27.42
CA PRO A 483 -7.64 9.04 26.98
C PRO A 483 -6.59 8.59 27.99
N GLU A 484 -6.86 8.75 29.30
CA GLU A 484 -5.95 8.37 30.38
C GLU A 484 -5.55 6.88 30.38
N GLU A 485 -6.45 6.01 29.94
CA GLU A 485 -6.25 4.56 29.92
C GLU A 485 -5.64 4.06 28.60
N SER A 486 -5.63 4.91 27.56
CA SER A 486 -5.18 4.55 26.23
C SER A 486 -3.74 4.98 25.97
N TYR A 487 -2.87 4.01 25.66
CA TYR A 487 -1.51 4.30 25.21
C TYR A 487 -1.47 5.10 23.90
N PHE A 488 -2.44 4.89 23.00
CA PHE A 488 -2.52 5.60 21.72
C PHE A 488 -2.62 7.12 21.91
N TRP A 489 -3.42 7.56 22.88
CA TRP A 489 -3.65 8.99 23.12
C TRP A 489 -2.59 9.63 24.02
N ASN A 490 -1.93 8.86 24.89
CA ASN A 490 -0.97 9.39 25.87
C ASN A 490 0.50 9.30 25.46
N ALA A 491 0.83 8.45 24.51
CA ALA A 491 2.22 8.27 24.11
C ALA A 491 2.83 9.55 23.55
N ALA A 492 4.00 9.91 24.06
CA ALA A 492 4.82 11.01 23.58
C ALA A 492 6.03 10.51 22.79
N LEU A 493 6.52 11.39 21.93
CA LEU A 493 7.69 11.14 21.10
C LEU A 493 8.93 10.90 21.98
N GLY A 494 9.58 9.76 21.80
CA GLY A 494 10.74 9.34 22.60
C GLY A 494 10.41 8.58 23.89
N ASP A 495 9.14 8.28 24.16
CA ASP A 495 8.76 7.42 25.28
C ASP A 495 9.27 5.98 25.08
N VAL A 496 9.61 5.34 26.20
CA VAL A 496 10.10 3.95 26.25
C VAL A 496 9.09 3.10 27.01
N VAL A 497 8.65 2.01 26.39
CA VAL A 497 7.75 1.00 26.97
C VAL A 497 8.49 -0.33 27.12
N GLU A 498 7.91 -1.27 27.87
CA GLU A 498 8.43 -2.64 27.97
C GLU A 498 8.50 -3.25 26.56
N GLY A 499 9.72 -3.31 25.99
CA GLY A 499 9.97 -3.86 24.66
C GLY A 499 10.51 -2.87 23.61
N GLY A 500 10.62 -1.57 23.89
CA GLY A 500 11.26 -0.63 22.95
C GLY A 500 10.81 0.81 23.06
N LYS A 501 11.21 1.64 22.07
CA LYS A 501 10.68 3.00 21.94
C LYS A 501 9.30 2.94 21.31
N VAL A 502 8.38 3.78 21.77
CA VAL A 502 7.03 3.86 21.18
C VAL A 502 7.08 4.26 19.71
N ASP A 503 8.10 5.04 19.34
CA ASP A 503 8.40 5.47 17.97
C ASP A 503 8.58 4.29 16.98
N ASP A 504 9.00 3.12 17.47
CA ASP A 504 9.18 1.91 16.66
C ASP A 504 7.83 1.24 16.32
N ALA A 505 6.79 1.43 17.14
CA ALA A 505 5.48 0.79 16.99
C ALA A 505 4.43 1.70 16.33
N LEU A 506 4.36 2.97 16.75
CA LEU A 506 3.38 3.94 16.28
C LEU A 506 3.96 4.86 15.19
N PRO A 507 3.13 5.36 14.26
CA PRO A 507 3.55 6.48 13.40
C PRO A 507 3.90 7.70 14.25
N THR A 508 5.14 8.18 14.16
CA THR A 508 5.65 9.26 15.04
C THR A 508 4.88 10.57 14.90
N PHE A 509 4.17 10.77 13.78
CA PHE A 509 3.32 11.93 13.56
C PHE A 509 2.05 11.93 14.44
N LEU A 510 1.60 10.77 14.89
CA LEU A 510 0.44 10.62 15.80
C LEU A 510 0.83 10.86 17.27
N LEU A 511 2.10 10.63 17.63
CA LEU A 511 2.59 10.79 19.00
C LEU A 511 2.58 12.24 19.45
N GLN A 512 2.37 12.48 20.75
CA GLN A 512 2.43 13.83 21.31
C GLN A 512 3.86 14.39 21.24
N VAL A 513 4.00 15.67 20.88
CA VAL A 513 5.30 16.34 20.96
C VAL A 513 5.49 16.83 22.40
N PRO A 514 6.54 16.40 23.12
CA PRO A 514 6.80 16.87 24.48
C PRO A 514 6.81 18.40 24.51
N SER A 515 6.09 19.02 25.45
CA SER A 515 6.03 20.48 25.63
C SER A 515 7.16 20.95 26.54
N ASP A 516 7.77 22.11 26.25
CA ASP A 516 8.84 22.68 27.09
C ASP A 516 8.29 23.23 28.42
N ASN A 517 6.97 23.41 28.50
CA ASN A 517 6.26 23.84 29.71
C ASN A 517 5.52 22.65 30.33
N GLU A 518 6.09 22.09 31.40
CA GLU A 518 5.46 21.12 32.33
C GLU A 518 4.08 21.59 32.83
N GLU A 519 3.84 22.92 32.88
CA GLU A 519 2.56 23.52 33.31
C GLU A 519 1.41 23.39 32.30
N LYS A 520 1.68 22.88 31.08
CA LYS A 520 0.66 22.62 30.04
C LYS A 520 0.50 21.12 29.75
N LYS A 521 0.66 20.24 30.75
CA LYS A 521 -0.19 19.04 30.77
C LYS A 521 -1.62 19.53 30.95
N GLN A 522 -2.26 19.96 29.85
CA GLN A 522 -3.71 20.18 29.82
C GLN A 522 -4.30 18.98 30.52
N SER A 523 -5.06 19.21 31.58
CA SER A 523 -5.86 18.18 32.24
C SER A 523 -6.62 17.48 31.13
N GLN A 524 -6.15 16.29 30.75
CA GLN A 524 -6.81 15.57 29.68
C GLN A 524 -8.25 15.34 30.14
N PRO A 525 -9.22 15.53 29.25
CA PRO A 525 -10.60 15.30 29.63
C PRO A 525 -10.74 13.84 30.04
N LYS A 526 -11.42 13.62 31.16
CA LYS A 526 -11.65 12.28 31.73
C LYS A 526 -12.33 11.34 30.72
N GLU A 527 -13.14 11.90 29.82
CA GLU A 527 -13.77 11.20 28.71
C GLU A 527 -13.60 11.99 27.43
N MET A 528 -13.38 11.31 26.32
CA MET A 528 -13.17 11.93 25.02
C MET A 528 -14.50 12.42 24.42
N THR A 529 -14.55 13.70 24.12
CA THR A 529 -15.63 14.33 23.34
C THR A 529 -15.17 14.53 21.90
N LEU A 530 -16.12 14.77 20.99
CA LEU A 530 -15.82 15.03 19.57
C LEU A 530 -14.84 16.20 19.43
N PHE A 531 -15.03 17.23 20.26
CA PHE A 531 -14.27 18.47 20.22
C PHE A 531 -12.91 18.37 20.90
N SER A 532 -12.71 17.38 21.77
CA SER A 532 -11.46 17.16 22.49
C SER A 532 -10.48 16.22 21.76
N ILE A 533 -10.73 15.89 20.49
CA ILE A 533 -9.80 15.11 19.69
C ILE A 533 -8.51 15.92 19.47
N PRO A 534 -7.32 15.40 19.87
CA PRO A 534 -6.07 16.09 19.65
C PRO A 534 -5.67 16.01 18.18
N MET A 535 -5.64 17.16 17.52
CA MET A 535 -5.23 17.31 16.13
C MET A 535 -3.72 17.45 16.05
N MET A 536 -3.08 16.41 15.49
CA MET A 536 -1.63 16.30 15.30
C MET A 536 -0.83 16.58 16.60
N GLY A 537 -1.41 16.35 17.78
CA GLY A 537 -0.78 16.63 19.06
C GLY A 537 -0.44 18.11 19.33
N VAL A 538 -1.08 19.07 18.63
CA VAL A 538 -0.82 20.51 18.83
C VAL A 538 -2.09 21.31 19.19
N HIS A 539 -3.20 21.06 18.49
CA HIS A 539 -4.46 21.78 18.70
C HIS A 539 -5.58 20.79 19.02
N MET A 540 -6.61 21.22 19.75
CA MET A 540 -7.86 20.45 19.85
C MET A 540 -8.70 20.66 18.59
N PHE A 541 -9.49 19.66 18.22
CA PHE A 541 -10.39 19.73 17.07
C PHE A 541 -11.34 20.92 17.16
N GLU A 542 -11.84 21.25 18.36
CA GLU A 542 -12.65 22.45 18.62
C GLU A 542 -11.99 23.74 18.13
N ASN A 543 -10.70 23.91 18.45
CA ASN A 543 -9.95 25.12 18.10
C ASN A 543 -9.82 25.23 16.57
N VAL A 544 -9.55 24.10 15.91
CA VAL A 544 -9.39 24.07 14.44
C VAL A 544 -10.72 24.35 13.73
N LEU A 545 -11.83 23.76 14.20
CA LEU A 545 -13.16 24.03 13.66
C LEU A 545 -13.56 25.50 13.84
N THR A 546 -13.27 26.06 15.02
CA THR A 546 -13.54 27.47 15.34
C THR A 546 -12.72 28.41 14.47
N GLU A 547 -11.41 28.15 14.29
CA GLU A 547 -10.53 28.91 13.41
C GLU A 547 -11.02 28.90 11.95
N ARG A 548 -11.55 27.75 11.50
CA ARG A 548 -12.09 27.55 10.14
C ARG A 548 -13.55 27.99 9.99
N LYS A 549 -14.18 28.48 11.05
CA LYS A 549 -15.59 28.92 11.09
C LYS A 549 -16.58 27.84 10.65
N VAL A 550 -16.26 26.58 10.94
CA VAL A 550 -17.19 25.47 10.73
C VAL A 550 -18.25 25.55 11.81
N THR A 551 -19.48 25.91 11.40
CA THR A 551 -20.60 26.12 12.32
C THR A 551 -21.72 25.11 12.13
N ASP A 552 -21.65 24.31 11.05
CA ASP A 552 -22.66 23.34 10.69
C ASP A 552 -22.13 21.91 10.87
N MET A 553 -22.95 21.05 11.47
CA MET A 553 -22.66 19.63 11.60
C MET A 553 -22.79 18.89 10.28
N SER A 554 -23.48 19.46 9.27
CA SER A 554 -23.53 18.89 7.92
C SER A 554 -22.14 18.64 7.33
N SER A 555 -21.19 19.56 7.56
CA SER A 555 -19.80 19.40 7.08
C SER A 555 -19.08 18.21 7.72
N ILE A 556 -19.49 17.83 8.94
CA ILE A 556 -18.97 16.66 9.65
C ILE A 556 -19.62 15.41 9.09
N TYR A 557 -20.94 15.41 8.89
CA TYR A 557 -21.67 14.24 8.40
C TYR A 557 -21.42 13.95 6.93
N GLU A 558 -21.32 14.95 6.06
CA GLU A 558 -21.17 14.80 4.60
C GLU A 558 -19.73 14.52 4.17
N ASN A 559 -18.82 14.30 5.12
CA ASN A 559 -17.44 13.96 4.83
C ASN A 559 -17.32 12.64 4.05
N GLN A 560 -16.44 12.63 3.04
CA GLN A 560 -16.24 11.47 2.15
C GLN A 560 -15.71 10.22 2.87
N LEU A 561 -15.08 10.39 4.04
CA LEU A 561 -14.62 9.27 4.85
C LEU A 561 -15.77 8.48 5.50
N ILE A 562 -16.93 9.10 5.69
CA ILE A 562 -18.08 8.49 6.37
C ILE A 562 -18.93 7.75 5.34
N GLN A 563 -18.98 6.43 5.45
CA GLN A 563 -19.68 5.57 4.50
C GLN A 563 -21.16 5.43 4.83
N ASP A 564 -21.47 5.12 6.09
CA ASP A 564 -22.84 4.94 6.56
C ASP A 564 -23.11 5.79 7.81
N LYS A 565 -24.37 6.22 7.94
CA LYS A 565 -24.87 7.11 8.98
C LYS A 565 -26.16 6.54 9.52
N LYS A 566 -26.12 6.09 10.77
CA LYS A 566 -27.29 5.53 11.44
C LYS A 566 -27.62 6.39 12.65
N VAL A 567 -28.89 6.78 12.77
CA VAL A 567 -29.39 7.48 13.94
C VAL A 567 -30.08 6.47 14.84
N TYR A 568 -29.59 6.39 16.07
CA TYR A 568 -30.12 5.51 17.11
C TYR A 568 -30.86 6.35 18.15
N LEU A 569 -32.06 5.88 18.48
CA LEU A 569 -32.90 6.46 19.53
C LEU A 569 -32.94 5.49 20.70
N CYS A 570 -32.75 6.00 21.92
CA CYS A 570 -32.88 5.18 23.11
C CYS A 570 -34.34 4.72 23.26
N GLN A 571 -34.57 3.42 23.42
CA GLN A 571 -35.91 2.85 23.61
C GLN A 571 -36.38 2.91 25.07
N ASP A 572 -35.50 3.24 26.02
CA ASP A 572 -35.83 3.33 27.42
C ASP A 572 -36.57 4.66 27.70
N GLU A 573 -37.78 4.58 28.26
CA GLU A 573 -38.61 5.75 28.60
C GLU A 573 -37.90 6.71 29.56
N ALA A 574 -36.95 6.21 30.37
CA ALA A 574 -36.16 7.05 31.27
C ALA A 574 -35.12 7.91 30.53
N HIS A 575 -34.75 7.55 29.31
CA HIS A 575 -33.65 8.11 28.53
C HIS A 575 -34.09 8.45 27.09
N ALA A 576 -35.40 8.64 26.87
CA ALA A 576 -36.00 8.84 25.56
C ALA A 576 -35.44 10.05 24.78
N ASP A 577 -34.81 11.00 25.48
CA ASP A 577 -34.21 12.21 24.91
C ASP A 577 -32.75 12.03 24.43
N LEU A 578 -32.15 10.85 24.66
CA LEU A 578 -30.81 10.53 24.17
C LEU A 578 -30.85 10.12 22.69
N VAL A 579 -30.27 10.99 21.86
CA VAL A 579 -30.00 10.73 20.45
C VAL A 579 -28.54 10.34 20.29
N CYS A 580 -28.30 9.23 19.59
CA CYS A 580 -26.97 8.77 19.23
C CYS A 580 -26.84 8.70 17.71
N ILE A 581 -25.72 9.18 17.19
CA ILE A 581 -25.41 9.14 15.77
C ILE A 581 -24.21 8.22 15.59
N GLY A 582 -24.43 7.08 14.95
CA GLY A 582 -23.38 6.17 14.51
C GLY A 582 -22.86 6.59 13.14
N LEU A 583 -21.55 6.74 13.03
CA LEU A 583 -20.80 7.03 11.81
C LEU A 583 -19.91 5.83 11.52
N GLU A 584 -20.06 5.23 10.36
CA GLU A 584 -19.21 4.11 9.94
C GLU A 584 -18.03 4.63 9.10
N VAL A 585 -16.82 4.33 9.56
CA VAL A 585 -15.56 4.67 8.90
C VAL A 585 -14.85 3.39 8.49
N LYS A 586 -14.61 3.22 7.20
CA LYS A 586 -13.88 2.08 6.64
C LYS A 586 -12.38 2.39 6.61
N ILE A 587 -11.61 1.76 7.50
CA ILE A 587 -10.15 1.89 7.51
C ILE A 587 -9.56 0.97 6.44
N MET A 588 -10.03 -0.28 6.36
CA MET A 588 -9.61 -1.27 5.36
C MET A 588 -10.79 -2.09 4.83
N GLU A 589 -10.57 -2.88 3.76
CA GLU A 589 -11.59 -3.75 3.15
C GLU A 589 -12.38 -4.57 4.18
N ALA A 590 -11.68 -5.16 5.16
CA ALA A 590 -12.23 -5.96 6.27
C ALA A 590 -12.11 -5.29 7.65
N TYR A 591 -11.93 -3.96 7.71
CA TYR A 591 -11.78 -3.23 8.97
C TYR A 591 -12.60 -1.94 8.94
N ASN A 592 -13.83 -2.03 9.43
CA ASN A 592 -14.71 -0.89 9.64
C ASN A 592 -14.84 -0.59 11.13
N VAL A 593 -14.95 0.70 11.45
CA VAL A 593 -15.13 1.19 12.81
C VAL A 593 -16.39 2.03 12.87
N SER A 594 -17.29 1.66 13.78
CA SER A 594 -18.51 2.42 14.06
C SER A 594 -18.27 3.40 15.22
N ILE A 595 -18.29 4.69 14.90
CA ILE A 595 -18.09 5.80 15.85
C ILE A 595 -19.46 6.35 16.26
N TYR A 596 -19.78 6.28 17.55
CA TYR A 596 -21.05 6.69 18.12
C TYR A 596 -20.91 8.02 18.85
N ILE A 597 -21.52 9.06 18.31
CA ILE A 597 -21.59 10.39 18.92
C ILE A 597 -22.89 10.47 19.74
N VAL A 598 -22.77 10.71 21.04
CA VAL A 598 -23.92 10.77 21.97
C VAL A 598 -24.07 12.20 22.50
N ALA A 599 -25.28 12.75 22.41
CA ALA A 599 -25.62 14.05 22.99
C ALA A 599 -26.28 13.86 24.36
N GLU A 600 -25.71 14.42 25.44
CA GLU A 600 -26.42 14.50 26.73
C GLU A 600 -27.35 15.73 26.79
N GLU A 601 -28.50 15.58 27.47
CA GLU A 601 -29.55 16.59 27.63
C GLU A 601 -29.01 17.97 28.05
N GLY A 602 -29.48 19.03 27.37
CA GLY A 602 -29.22 20.43 27.77
C GLY A 602 -27.84 20.96 27.39
N GLY A 603 -26.97 20.16 26.77
CA GLY A 603 -25.76 20.66 26.13
C GLY A 603 -26.11 21.61 24.98
N GLN A 604 -25.62 22.86 25.05
CA GLN A 604 -25.49 23.66 23.83
C GLN A 604 -24.72 22.80 22.81
N ILE A 605 -25.10 22.89 21.53
CA ILE A 605 -24.60 22.11 20.36
C ILE A 605 -23.05 22.04 20.25
N TRP A 606 -22.32 22.70 21.14
CA TRP A 606 -20.87 22.87 21.13
C TRP A 606 -20.12 22.24 22.31
N SER A 607 -20.78 21.72 23.36
CA SER A 607 -20.06 21.28 24.59
C SER A 607 -20.45 19.93 25.19
N GLY A 608 -21.40 19.20 24.60
CA GLY A 608 -22.02 18.01 25.23
C GLY A 608 -21.96 16.70 24.43
N PHE A 609 -21.16 16.64 23.35
CA PHE A 609 -21.08 15.44 22.51
C PHE A 609 -19.96 14.50 22.98
N GLY A 610 -20.33 13.49 23.76
CA GLY A 610 -19.45 12.37 24.10
C GLY A 610 -19.21 11.50 22.87
N VAL A 611 -17.96 11.06 22.67
CA VAL A 611 -17.63 10.09 21.61
C VAL A 611 -17.45 8.73 22.25
N ARG A 612 -18.24 7.78 21.79
CA ARG A 612 -18.10 6.36 22.10
C ARG A 612 -17.73 5.63 20.83
N VAL A 613 -16.91 4.61 20.93
CA VAL A 613 -16.69 3.69 19.82
C VAL A 613 -17.44 2.41 20.13
N GLY A 614 -18.12 1.87 19.14
CA GLY A 614 -18.80 0.60 19.22
C GLY A 614 -18.32 -0.30 18.09
N ASP A 615 -19.01 -1.42 17.90
CA ASP A 615 -18.58 -2.58 17.12
C ASP A 615 -17.57 -2.28 16.00
N VAL A 616 -16.40 -2.90 16.12
CA VAL A 616 -15.50 -3.14 14.99
C VAL A 616 -16.12 -4.29 14.23
N THR A 617 -16.73 -3.98 13.09
CA THR A 617 -17.31 -4.98 12.21
C THR A 617 -16.36 -5.18 11.02
N ALA A 618 -15.94 -6.42 10.81
CA ALA A 618 -15.46 -6.86 9.52
C ALA A 618 -16.69 -7.15 8.65
N VAL A 619 -16.74 -6.56 7.44
CA VAL A 619 -17.85 -6.75 6.49
C VAL A 619 -17.75 -8.11 5.85
#